data_AF-A0AAD1ZWX6-F1
#
_entry.id   AF-A0AAD1ZWX6-F1
#
_cell.length_a   1.000
_cell.length_b   1.000
_cell.length_c   1.000
_cell.angle_alpha   90.00
_cell.angle_beta   90.00
_cell.angle_gamma   90.00
#
_symmetry.space_group_name_H-M   'P 1'
#
loop_
_entity.id
_entity.type
_entity.pdbx_description
1 polymer ?
#
loop_
_entity_poly.entity_id
_entity_poly.type
_entity_poly.pdbx_seq_one_letter_code
_entity_poly.pdbx_strand_id
1 'polypeptide(L)'
;MDYFRAVYLADERSPRALKLTTEAIHLNAGNYTVWQFRRLILETLHVDLHDELDFVGELARDNTKNYQIWHHRRWVAEKLGTNATSKELEFTQEIFSEDAKNYHAWSHRQWVLQTLGGWEDELEYCDKLLRDDIFNNSAWNQRYFVVTRSPVLGGLEAMRDSEVAYAIKAILAKPENESPWRYLRGLYKDDMQSLVKDPRVASVCLDVLMNKRDCVHALNMVLDLLCHGYEPSKTLENAIDALCLDSGVSDSGLTERVCSVLQVVDRMRTNYWKWRKSVVPV
;
A
#
# COMPACT_ATOMS: atom_id res chain seq x y z
N MET A 1 -21.36 33.02 -3.62
CA MET A 1 -22.28 31.85 -3.60
C MET A 1 -23.68 32.16 -4.12
N ASP A 2 -24.23 33.37 -3.97
CA ASP A 2 -25.61 33.66 -4.42
C ASP A 2 -25.82 33.52 -5.93
N TYR A 3 -24.87 33.99 -6.74
CA TYR A 3 -24.89 33.76 -8.20
C TYR A 3 -24.88 32.27 -8.54
N PHE A 4 -24.09 31.45 -7.85
CA PHE A 4 -24.08 29.99 -8.08
C PHE A 4 -25.46 29.39 -7.78
N ARG A 5 -26.09 29.78 -6.67
CA ARG A 5 -27.44 29.33 -6.32
C ARG A 5 -28.46 29.71 -7.40
N ALA A 6 -28.40 30.92 -7.93
CA ALA A 6 -29.30 31.38 -8.98
C ALA A 6 -29.14 30.57 -10.29
N VAL A 7 -27.90 30.40 -10.77
CA VAL A 7 -27.58 29.62 -11.97
C VAL A 7 -27.94 28.13 -11.78
N TYR A 8 -27.64 27.56 -10.62
CA TYR A 8 -27.98 26.18 -10.28
C TYR A 8 -29.50 25.94 -10.25
N LEU A 9 -30.27 26.84 -9.61
CA LEU A 9 -31.73 26.74 -9.56
C LEU A 9 -32.38 26.90 -10.95
N ALA A 10 -31.77 27.69 -11.84
CA ALA A 10 -32.23 27.86 -13.21
C ALA A 10 -31.79 26.74 -14.17
N ASP A 11 -30.99 25.76 -13.69
CA ASP A 11 -30.27 24.78 -14.52
C ASP A 11 -29.58 25.44 -15.73
N GLU A 12 -28.97 26.61 -15.52
CA GLU A 12 -28.34 27.34 -16.60
C GLU A 12 -26.98 26.72 -16.95
N ARG A 13 -26.89 26.06 -18.10
CA ARG A 13 -25.68 25.39 -18.59
C ARG A 13 -24.99 26.19 -19.69
N SER A 14 -24.38 27.30 -19.29
CA SER A 14 -23.75 28.26 -20.20
C SER A 14 -22.23 28.38 -19.94
N PRO A 15 -21.45 28.96 -20.87
CA PRO A 15 -20.03 29.25 -20.62
C PRO A 15 -19.80 30.13 -19.39
N ARG A 16 -20.70 31.07 -19.08
CA ARG A 16 -20.60 31.89 -17.85
C ARG A 16 -20.88 31.07 -16.60
N ALA A 17 -21.80 30.10 -16.66
CA ALA A 17 -22.05 29.18 -15.57
C ALA A 17 -20.82 28.32 -15.28
N LEU A 18 -20.14 27.83 -16.33
CA LEU A 18 -18.89 27.08 -16.19
C LEU A 18 -17.82 27.91 -15.47
N LYS A 19 -17.58 29.16 -15.93
CA LYS A 19 -16.65 30.08 -15.26
C LYS A 19 -17.04 30.33 -13.80
N LEU A 20 -18.33 30.51 -13.52
CA LEU A 20 -18.82 30.70 -12.16
C LEU A 20 -18.58 29.48 -11.26
N THR A 21 -18.66 28.25 -11.79
CA THR A 21 -18.28 27.06 -11.01
C THR A 21 -16.80 27.05 -10.64
N THR A 22 -15.91 27.54 -11.52
CA THR A 22 -14.48 27.70 -11.21
C THR A 22 -14.28 28.61 -10.00
N GLU A 23 -14.89 29.80 -10.00
CA GLU A 23 -14.82 30.73 -8.87
C GLU A 23 -15.37 30.10 -7.57
N ALA A 24 -16.49 29.38 -7.66
CA ALA A 24 -17.08 28.70 -6.51
C ALA A 24 -16.19 27.56 -5.97
N ILE A 25 -15.47 26.84 -6.83
CA ILE A 25 -14.50 25.81 -6.46
C ILE A 25 -13.28 26.43 -5.78
N HIS A 26 -12.75 27.54 -6.27
CA HIS A 26 -11.64 28.24 -5.60
C HIS A 26 -12.02 28.73 -4.20
N LEU A 27 -13.28 29.13 -3.98
CA LEU A 27 -13.78 29.48 -2.65
C LEU A 27 -13.96 28.27 -1.73
N ASN A 28 -14.42 27.13 -2.25
CA ASN A 28 -14.58 25.90 -1.49
C ASN A 28 -14.55 24.67 -2.41
N ALA A 29 -13.36 24.09 -2.59
CA ALA A 29 -13.17 22.90 -3.41
C ALA A 29 -13.87 21.65 -2.83
N GLY A 30 -14.30 21.67 -1.57
CA GLY A 30 -15.08 20.59 -0.95
C GLY A 30 -16.58 20.59 -1.33
N ASN A 31 -17.06 21.60 -2.05
CA ASN A 31 -18.49 21.71 -2.39
C ASN A 31 -18.87 20.76 -3.53
N TYR A 32 -19.28 19.54 -3.18
CA TYR A 32 -19.65 18.50 -4.13
C TYR A 32 -20.82 18.88 -5.06
N THR A 33 -21.73 19.77 -4.65
CA THR A 33 -22.83 20.25 -5.50
C THR A 33 -22.30 21.07 -6.67
N VAL A 34 -21.29 21.91 -6.45
CA VAL A 34 -20.66 22.69 -7.51
C VAL A 34 -19.97 21.77 -8.51
N TRP A 35 -19.25 20.75 -8.04
CA TRP A 35 -18.60 19.76 -8.90
C TRP A 35 -19.60 18.94 -9.72
N GLN A 36 -20.70 18.52 -9.12
CA GLN A 36 -21.75 17.81 -9.84
C GLN A 36 -22.36 18.69 -10.95
N PHE A 37 -22.67 19.95 -10.63
CA PHE A 37 -23.22 20.87 -11.62
C PHE A 37 -22.21 21.21 -12.71
N ARG A 38 -20.92 21.36 -12.36
CA ARG A 38 -19.83 21.56 -13.34
C ARG A 38 -19.81 20.42 -14.36
N ARG A 39 -19.88 19.15 -13.94
CA ARG A 39 -19.94 18.00 -14.87
C ARG A 39 -21.09 18.09 -15.86
N LEU A 40 -22.28 18.46 -15.39
CA LEU A 40 -23.45 18.65 -16.27
C LEU A 40 -23.22 19.77 -17.30
N ILE A 41 -22.59 20.86 -16.90
CA ILE A 41 -22.24 21.96 -17.81
C ILE A 41 -21.20 21.51 -18.83
N LEU A 42 -20.12 20.83 -18.39
CA LEU A 42 -19.06 20.33 -19.28
C LEU A 42 -19.63 19.41 -20.37
N GLU A 43 -20.52 18.48 -19.98
CA GLU A 43 -21.20 17.58 -20.94
C GLU A 43 -22.11 18.34 -21.91
N THR A 44 -22.85 19.33 -21.42
CA THR A 44 -23.79 20.11 -22.24
C THR A 44 -23.09 21.01 -23.24
N LEU A 45 -21.94 21.57 -22.85
CA LEU A 45 -21.16 22.48 -23.68
C LEU A 45 -20.20 21.74 -24.62
N HIS A 46 -20.04 20.42 -24.49
CA HIS A 46 -19.07 19.62 -25.24
C HIS A 46 -17.66 20.22 -25.22
N VAL A 47 -17.22 20.67 -24.04
CA VAL A 47 -15.88 21.26 -23.91
C VAL A 47 -14.79 20.21 -24.13
N ASP A 48 -13.61 20.66 -24.53
CA ASP A 48 -12.43 19.81 -24.54
C ASP A 48 -12.07 19.41 -23.10
N LEU A 49 -12.08 18.10 -22.85
CA LEU A 49 -11.79 17.54 -21.53
C LEU A 49 -10.28 17.50 -21.23
N HIS A 50 -9.41 17.72 -22.21
CA HIS A 50 -7.98 17.91 -21.96
C HIS A 50 -7.72 19.20 -21.16
N ASP A 51 -8.36 20.31 -21.54
CA ASP A 51 -8.28 21.58 -20.80
C ASP A 51 -8.84 21.43 -19.39
N GLU A 52 -9.93 20.66 -19.22
CA GLU A 52 -10.50 20.37 -17.91
C GLU A 52 -9.55 19.51 -17.05
N LEU A 53 -8.84 18.54 -17.66
CA LEU A 53 -7.87 17.71 -16.95
C LEU A 53 -6.70 18.53 -16.42
N ASP A 54 -6.25 19.52 -17.20
CA ASP A 54 -5.19 20.46 -16.83
C ASP A 54 -5.67 21.38 -15.69
N PHE A 55 -6.87 21.95 -15.79
CA PHE A 55 -7.50 22.75 -14.72
C PHE A 55 -7.58 21.98 -13.38
N VAL A 56 -8.01 20.72 -13.43
CA VAL A 56 -8.11 19.88 -12.22
C VAL A 56 -6.72 19.50 -11.70
N GLY A 57 -5.74 19.33 -12.57
CA GLY A 57 -4.34 19.11 -12.20
C GLY A 57 -3.75 20.27 -11.41
N GLU A 58 -3.97 21.50 -11.88
CA GLU A 58 -3.57 22.72 -11.15
C GLU A 58 -4.21 22.80 -9.77
N LEU A 59 -5.53 22.61 -9.69
CA LEU A 59 -6.24 22.60 -8.40
C LEU A 59 -5.76 21.50 -7.45
N ALA A 60 -5.42 20.33 -7.98
CA ALA A 60 -4.98 19.20 -7.18
C ALA A 60 -3.62 19.43 -6.53
N ARG A 61 -2.69 20.15 -7.19
CA ARG A 61 -1.39 20.51 -6.61
C ARG A 61 -1.54 21.36 -5.34
N ASP A 62 -2.50 22.28 -5.33
CA ASP A 62 -2.77 23.13 -4.15
C ASP A 62 -3.65 22.43 -3.09
N ASN A 63 -4.39 21.38 -3.46
CA ASN A 63 -5.38 20.72 -2.60
C ASN A 63 -5.34 19.17 -2.72
N THR A 64 -4.15 18.59 -2.54
CA THR A 64 -3.89 17.15 -2.76
C THR A 64 -4.70 16.21 -1.86
N LYS A 65 -5.39 16.72 -0.84
CA LYS A 65 -6.21 15.93 0.13
C LYS A 65 -7.72 16.17 0.00
N ASN A 66 -8.17 16.65 -1.16
CA ASN A 66 -9.59 16.93 -1.43
C ASN A 66 -10.25 15.81 -2.26
N TYR A 67 -11.25 15.13 -1.69
CA TYR A 67 -11.96 14.03 -2.35
C TYR A 67 -12.64 14.42 -3.67
N GLN A 68 -13.24 15.62 -3.74
CA GLN A 68 -14.00 16.04 -4.90
C GLN A 68 -13.09 16.30 -6.11
N ILE A 69 -11.89 16.86 -5.88
CA ILE A 69 -10.89 17.06 -6.93
C ILE A 69 -10.48 15.72 -7.54
N TRP A 70 -10.09 14.74 -6.71
CA TRP A 70 -9.69 13.41 -7.18
C TRP A 70 -10.84 12.67 -7.88
N HIS A 71 -12.05 12.76 -7.35
CA HIS A 71 -13.23 12.15 -7.97
C HIS A 71 -13.54 12.80 -9.33
N HIS A 72 -13.47 14.13 -9.43
CA HIS A 72 -13.70 14.83 -10.68
C HIS A 72 -12.60 14.53 -11.70
N ARG A 73 -11.33 14.43 -11.27
CA ARG A 73 -10.22 13.99 -12.13
C ARG A 73 -10.48 12.61 -12.75
N ARG A 74 -10.93 11.64 -11.95
CA ARG A 74 -11.32 10.31 -12.44
C ARG A 74 -12.42 10.40 -13.49
N TRP A 75 -13.46 11.20 -13.23
CA TRP A 75 -14.55 11.39 -14.19
C TRP A 75 -14.06 11.95 -15.53
N VAL A 76 -13.16 12.94 -15.51
CA VAL A 76 -12.56 13.51 -16.73
C VAL A 76 -11.72 12.45 -17.45
N ALA A 77 -10.83 11.76 -16.74
CA ALA A 77 -9.95 10.74 -17.30
C ALA A 77 -10.73 9.54 -17.88
N GLU A 78 -11.82 9.12 -17.23
CA GLU A 78 -12.70 8.04 -17.71
C GLU A 78 -13.36 8.40 -19.05
N LYS A 79 -13.81 9.65 -19.20
CA LYS A 79 -14.38 10.15 -20.47
C LYS A 79 -13.34 10.24 -21.59
N LEU A 80 -12.09 10.57 -21.24
CA LEU A 80 -10.96 10.61 -22.18
C LEU A 80 -10.44 9.20 -22.55
N GLY A 81 -10.73 8.19 -21.73
CA GLY A 81 -10.33 6.81 -21.95
C GLY A 81 -8.81 6.59 -21.87
N THR A 82 -8.30 5.61 -22.61
CA THR A 82 -6.89 5.19 -22.56
C THR A 82 -5.91 6.30 -22.96
N ASN A 83 -6.37 7.32 -23.68
CA ASN A 83 -5.57 8.50 -24.02
C ASN A 83 -5.11 9.31 -22.80
N ALA A 84 -5.81 9.18 -21.66
CA ALA A 84 -5.43 9.85 -20.41
C ALA A 84 -4.39 9.07 -19.59
N THR A 85 -4.20 7.77 -19.85
CA THR A 85 -3.42 6.85 -19.00
C THR A 85 -2.02 7.40 -18.67
N SER A 86 -1.23 7.76 -19.69
CA SER A 86 0.14 8.25 -19.48
C SER A 86 0.15 9.54 -18.64
N LYS A 87 -0.73 10.50 -18.94
CA LYS A 87 -0.85 11.74 -18.17
C LYS A 87 -1.25 11.50 -16.72
N GLU A 88 -2.13 10.53 -16.44
CA GLU A 88 -2.54 10.23 -15.08
C GLU A 88 -1.45 9.51 -14.27
N LEU A 89 -0.69 8.62 -14.93
CA LEU A 89 0.46 7.97 -14.31
C LEU A 89 1.59 8.97 -14.04
N GLU A 90 1.87 9.89 -14.96
CA GLU A 90 2.83 11.00 -14.76
C GLU A 90 2.37 11.94 -13.65
N PHE A 91 1.10 12.35 -13.66
CA PHE A 91 0.55 13.21 -12.63
C PHE A 91 0.68 12.61 -11.22
N THR A 92 0.40 11.31 -11.05
CA THR A 92 0.60 10.66 -9.76
C THR A 92 2.07 10.57 -9.36
N GLN A 93 3.01 10.45 -10.31
CA GLN A 93 4.45 10.54 -10.03
C GLN A 93 4.84 11.93 -9.51
N GLU A 94 4.31 13.00 -10.10
CA GLU A 94 4.51 14.37 -9.61
C GLU A 94 4.06 14.50 -8.15
N ILE A 95 2.84 14.06 -7.84
CA ILE A 95 2.31 14.12 -6.46
C ILE A 95 3.16 13.30 -5.49
N PHE A 96 3.66 12.13 -5.91
CA PHE A 96 4.54 11.31 -5.05
C PHE A 96 5.91 11.92 -4.82
N SER A 97 6.41 12.76 -5.72
CA SER A 97 7.67 13.49 -5.52
C SER A 97 7.60 14.48 -4.35
N GLU A 98 6.39 14.97 -4.04
CA GLU A 98 6.12 15.87 -2.91
C GLU A 98 5.63 15.10 -1.66
N ASP A 99 4.70 14.16 -1.84
CA ASP A 99 4.14 13.30 -0.78
C ASP A 99 4.02 11.86 -1.28
N ALA A 100 5.09 11.10 -1.11
CA ALA A 100 5.17 9.68 -1.50
C ALA A 100 4.13 8.77 -0.82
N LYS A 101 3.44 9.27 0.22
CA LYS A 101 2.43 8.53 0.99
C LYS A 101 1.02 9.10 0.78
N ASN A 102 0.81 9.98 -0.19
CA ASN A 102 -0.50 10.54 -0.49
C ASN A 102 -1.51 9.43 -0.85
N TYR A 103 -2.47 9.19 0.05
CA TYR A 103 -3.44 8.11 -0.09
C TYR A 103 -4.36 8.28 -1.31
N HIS A 104 -4.74 9.52 -1.62
CA HIS A 104 -5.61 9.78 -2.76
C HIS A 104 -4.91 9.50 -4.09
N ALA A 105 -3.64 9.90 -4.20
CA ALA A 105 -2.82 9.62 -5.37
C ALA A 105 -2.59 8.10 -5.56
N TRP A 106 -2.32 7.35 -4.48
CA TRP A 106 -2.23 5.89 -4.55
C TRP A 106 -3.54 5.24 -4.98
N SER A 107 -4.67 5.65 -4.37
CA SER A 107 -5.99 5.17 -4.78
C SER A 107 -6.31 5.50 -6.23
N HIS A 108 -5.94 6.71 -6.68
CA HIS A 108 -6.12 7.16 -8.05
C HIS A 108 -5.29 6.33 -9.03
N ARG A 109 -4.00 6.12 -8.74
CA ARG A 109 -3.11 5.30 -9.58
C ARG A 109 -3.63 3.87 -9.73
N GLN A 110 -4.10 3.24 -8.65
CA GLN A 110 -4.72 1.91 -8.74
C GLN A 110 -5.98 1.91 -9.61
N TRP A 111 -6.82 2.94 -9.50
CA TRP A 111 -7.98 3.09 -10.36
C TRP A 111 -7.59 3.28 -11.84
N VAL A 112 -6.58 4.11 -12.14
CA VAL A 112 -6.05 4.29 -13.50
C VAL A 112 -5.63 2.95 -14.10
N LEU A 113 -4.86 2.15 -13.36
CA LEU A 113 -4.42 0.84 -13.80
C LEU A 113 -5.60 -0.10 -14.09
N GLN A 114 -6.60 -0.14 -13.21
CA GLN A 114 -7.77 -1.00 -13.37
C GLN A 114 -8.71 -0.58 -14.49
N THR A 115 -8.87 0.72 -14.72
CA THR A 115 -9.88 1.27 -15.63
C THR A 115 -9.31 1.64 -16.99
N LEU A 116 -8.09 2.17 -17.04
CA LEU A 116 -7.45 2.71 -18.25
C LEU A 116 -6.24 1.87 -18.73
N GLY A 117 -5.63 1.06 -17.85
CA GLY A 117 -4.46 0.23 -18.17
C GLY A 117 -3.12 0.88 -17.77
N GLY A 118 -2.04 0.54 -18.49
CA GLY A 118 -0.68 1.00 -18.17
C GLY A 118 0.03 0.14 -17.11
N TRP A 119 -0.16 -1.19 -17.17
CA TRP A 119 0.39 -2.14 -16.20
C TRP A 119 1.85 -2.48 -16.43
N GLU A 120 2.34 -2.29 -17.65
CA GLU A 120 3.60 -2.82 -18.19
C GLU A 120 4.80 -2.36 -17.37
N ASP A 121 4.83 -1.07 -17.01
CA ASP A 121 5.96 -0.45 -16.31
C ASP A 121 5.72 -0.32 -14.79
N GLU A 122 4.56 -0.70 -14.29
CA GLU A 122 4.16 -0.41 -12.91
C GLU A 122 4.98 -1.19 -11.88
N LEU A 123 5.39 -2.42 -12.21
CA LEU A 123 6.23 -3.21 -11.32
C LEU A 123 7.65 -2.65 -11.22
N GLU A 124 8.19 -2.13 -12.33
CA GLU A 124 9.48 -1.42 -12.36
C GLU A 124 9.38 -0.10 -11.59
N TYR A 125 8.27 0.61 -11.73
CA TYR A 125 8.02 1.83 -10.96
C TYR A 125 7.98 1.56 -9.45
N CYS A 126 7.32 0.47 -9.01
CA CYS A 126 7.38 0.02 -7.62
C CYS A 126 8.81 -0.25 -7.16
N ASP A 127 9.62 -0.92 -8.00
CA ASP A 127 11.02 -1.19 -7.67
C ASP A 127 11.84 0.10 -7.54
N LYS A 128 11.64 1.08 -8.42
CA LYS A 128 12.25 2.41 -8.31
C LYS A 128 11.94 3.05 -6.96
N LEU A 129 10.66 3.10 -6.57
CA LEU A 129 10.25 3.71 -5.30
C LEU A 129 10.84 2.99 -4.08
N LEU A 130 10.96 1.66 -4.14
CA LEU A 130 11.53 0.86 -3.05
C LEU A 130 13.06 0.92 -2.98
N ARG A 131 13.74 1.19 -4.10
CA ARG A 131 15.17 1.52 -4.10
C ARG A 131 15.42 2.88 -3.45
N ASP A 132 14.54 3.85 -3.68
CA ASP A 132 14.63 5.20 -3.10
C ASP A 132 14.27 5.20 -1.60
N ASP A 133 13.18 4.52 -1.22
CA ASP A 133 12.78 4.32 0.18
C ASP A 133 12.17 2.92 0.39
N ILE A 134 12.99 2.02 0.91
CA ILE A 134 12.56 0.65 1.22
C ILE A 134 11.50 0.59 2.35
N PHE A 135 11.39 1.64 3.18
CA PHE A 135 10.37 1.76 4.24
C PHE A 135 9.04 2.35 3.73
N ASN A 136 8.91 2.59 2.42
CA ASN A 136 7.67 3.05 1.82
C ASN A 136 6.62 1.92 1.75
N ASN A 137 5.82 1.79 2.80
CA ASN A 137 4.73 0.81 2.87
C ASN A 137 3.70 0.96 1.73
N SER A 138 3.48 2.16 1.21
CA SER A 138 2.57 2.37 0.09
C SER A 138 3.11 1.75 -1.20
N ALA A 139 4.42 1.84 -1.44
CA ALA A 139 5.07 1.17 -2.57
C ALA A 139 5.04 -0.37 -2.44
N TRP A 140 5.24 -0.91 -1.24
CA TRP A 140 5.04 -2.35 -0.97
C TRP A 140 3.61 -2.81 -1.23
N ASN A 141 2.62 -2.01 -0.78
CA ASN A 141 1.21 -2.29 -1.05
C ASN A 141 0.90 -2.21 -2.55
N GLN A 142 1.46 -1.22 -3.27
CA GLN A 142 1.30 -1.11 -4.71
C GLN A 142 1.91 -2.32 -5.41
N ARG A 143 3.12 -2.75 -5.03
CA ARG A 143 3.76 -3.95 -5.58
C ARG A 143 2.87 -5.17 -5.42
N TYR A 144 2.26 -5.35 -4.24
CA TYR A 144 1.33 -6.46 -3.99
C TYR A 144 0.08 -6.34 -4.86
N PHE A 145 -0.48 -5.15 -4.99
CA PHE A 145 -1.60 -4.87 -5.89
C PHE A 145 -1.26 -5.25 -7.34
N VAL A 146 -0.10 -4.83 -7.85
CA VAL A 146 0.35 -5.14 -9.22
C VAL A 146 0.49 -6.64 -9.42
N VAL A 147 1.21 -7.32 -8.54
CA VAL A 147 1.42 -8.77 -8.60
C VAL A 147 0.09 -9.54 -8.57
N THR A 148 -0.91 -9.08 -7.82
CA THR A 148 -2.18 -9.79 -7.64
C THR A 148 -3.29 -9.38 -8.60
N ARG A 149 -3.23 -8.19 -9.20
CA ARG A 149 -4.30 -7.63 -10.03
C ARG A 149 -3.92 -7.40 -11.48
N SER A 150 -2.63 -7.35 -11.79
CA SER A 150 -2.19 -7.16 -13.17
C SER A 150 -2.66 -8.31 -14.06
N PRO A 151 -3.31 -8.03 -15.20
CA PRO A 151 -3.74 -9.07 -16.13
C PRO A 151 -2.58 -9.73 -16.88
N VAL A 152 -1.38 -9.14 -16.85
CA VAL A 152 -0.21 -9.61 -17.62
C VAL A 152 0.81 -10.42 -16.82
N LEU A 153 0.73 -10.43 -15.48
CA LEU A 153 1.71 -11.10 -14.61
C LEU A 153 1.33 -12.52 -14.19
N GLY A 154 0.11 -12.98 -14.45
CA GLY A 154 -0.33 -14.33 -14.07
C GLY A 154 -0.60 -14.52 -12.57
N GLY A 155 -0.63 -13.45 -11.78
CA GLY A 155 -1.00 -13.48 -10.37
C GLY A 155 0.07 -14.07 -9.44
N LEU A 156 -0.33 -14.42 -8.22
CA LEU A 156 0.58 -14.97 -7.20
C LEU A 156 1.21 -16.29 -7.64
N GLU A 157 0.49 -17.14 -8.37
CA GLU A 157 1.02 -18.44 -8.79
C GLU A 157 2.29 -18.29 -9.64
N ALA A 158 2.28 -17.40 -10.62
CA ALA A 158 3.41 -17.14 -11.50
C ALA A 158 4.52 -16.32 -10.81
N MET A 159 4.15 -15.35 -9.97
CA MET A 159 5.09 -14.37 -9.44
C MET A 159 5.75 -14.78 -8.11
N ARG A 160 5.15 -15.71 -7.34
CA ARG A 160 5.53 -16.01 -5.96
C ARG A 160 7.02 -16.24 -5.78
N ASP A 161 7.65 -17.06 -6.63
CA ASP A 161 9.06 -17.40 -6.44
C ASP A 161 9.98 -16.17 -6.51
N SER A 162 9.80 -15.35 -7.55
CA SER A 162 10.56 -14.12 -7.74
C SER A 162 10.28 -13.08 -6.65
N GLU A 163 9.03 -12.96 -6.21
CA GLU A 163 8.61 -11.99 -5.19
C GLU A 163 9.06 -12.40 -3.79
N VAL A 164 9.13 -13.70 -3.49
CA VAL A 164 9.71 -14.22 -2.25
C VAL A 164 11.21 -13.90 -2.21
N ALA A 165 11.93 -14.14 -3.30
CA ALA A 165 13.35 -13.78 -3.39
C ALA A 165 13.57 -12.27 -3.20
N TYR A 166 12.71 -11.44 -3.80
CA TYR A 166 12.73 -9.99 -3.65
C TYR A 166 12.50 -9.56 -2.19
N ALA A 167 11.47 -10.09 -1.55
CA ALA A 167 11.14 -9.78 -0.16
C ALA A 167 12.25 -10.19 0.81
N ILE A 168 12.84 -11.38 0.62
CA ILE A 168 13.96 -11.87 1.42
C ILE A 168 15.18 -10.97 1.27
N LYS A 169 15.51 -10.54 0.05
CA LYS A 169 16.60 -9.59 -0.17
C LYS A 169 16.37 -8.27 0.58
N ALA A 170 15.13 -7.77 0.59
CA ALA A 170 14.76 -6.56 1.33
C ALA A 170 14.85 -6.77 2.85
N ILE A 171 14.39 -7.91 3.37
CA ILE A 171 14.49 -8.28 4.79
C ILE A 171 15.95 -8.34 5.24
N LEU A 172 16.82 -8.99 4.47
CA LEU A 172 18.24 -9.10 4.82
C LEU A 172 18.95 -7.74 4.80
N ALA A 173 18.52 -6.82 3.93
CA ALA A 173 19.07 -5.47 3.88
C ALA A 173 18.60 -4.58 5.05
N LYS A 174 17.34 -4.74 5.48
CA LYS A 174 16.69 -3.95 6.54
C LYS A 174 15.74 -4.83 7.37
N PRO A 175 16.25 -5.66 8.30
CA PRO A 175 15.42 -6.59 9.08
C PRO A 175 14.41 -5.86 10.00
N GLU A 176 14.71 -4.63 10.40
CA GLU A 176 13.85 -3.75 11.19
C GLU A 176 12.63 -3.22 10.42
N ASN A 177 12.62 -3.34 9.09
CA ASN A 177 11.53 -2.88 8.26
C ASN A 177 10.38 -3.90 8.23
N GLU A 178 9.24 -3.56 8.84
CA GLU A 178 8.08 -4.45 8.90
C GLU A 178 7.45 -4.75 7.53
N SER A 179 7.53 -3.82 6.58
CA SER A 179 6.83 -3.92 5.29
C SER A 179 7.20 -5.17 4.46
N PRO A 180 8.49 -5.49 4.20
CA PRO A 180 8.85 -6.70 3.46
C PRO A 180 8.48 -8.00 4.19
N TRP A 181 8.44 -8.03 5.52
CA TRP A 181 7.94 -9.19 6.28
C TRP A 181 6.44 -9.42 6.05
N ARG A 182 5.65 -8.33 6.12
CA ARG A 182 4.22 -8.39 5.83
C ARG A 182 3.94 -8.74 4.37
N TYR A 183 4.75 -8.19 3.46
CA TYR A 183 4.68 -8.52 2.04
C TYR A 183 4.95 -10.01 1.81
N LEU A 184 6.05 -10.55 2.35
CA LEU A 184 6.41 -11.97 2.25
C LEU A 184 5.26 -12.86 2.73
N ARG A 185 4.68 -12.57 3.90
CA ARG A 185 3.52 -13.30 4.41
C ARG A 185 2.31 -13.21 3.46
N GLY A 186 2.07 -12.03 2.90
CA GLY A 186 0.99 -11.79 1.94
C GLY A 186 1.09 -12.63 0.66
N LEU A 187 2.29 -12.98 0.22
CA LEU A 187 2.50 -13.84 -0.98
C LEU A 187 1.95 -15.27 -0.82
N TYR A 188 1.68 -15.69 0.42
CA TYR A 188 1.09 -16.97 0.79
C TYR A 188 -0.30 -16.80 1.41
N LYS A 189 -0.98 -15.68 1.12
CA LYS A 189 -2.34 -15.44 1.60
C LYS A 189 -3.24 -16.64 1.26
N ASP A 190 -4.01 -17.08 2.26
CA ASP A 190 -4.90 -18.24 2.20
C ASP A 190 -4.21 -19.61 2.03
N ASP A 191 -2.87 -19.67 2.06
CA ASP A 191 -2.06 -20.90 1.99
C ASP A 191 -0.86 -20.86 2.95
N MET A 192 -1.16 -20.86 4.25
CA MET A 192 -0.15 -20.89 5.31
C MET A 192 0.70 -22.17 5.28
N GLN A 193 0.20 -23.25 4.70
CA GLN A 193 0.97 -24.50 4.59
C GLN A 193 2.11 -24.38 3.59
N SER A 194 1.91 -23.68 2.48
CA SER A 194 3.02 -23.37 1.57
C SER A 194 4.05 -22.43 2.19
N LEU A 195 3.64 -21.47 3.04
CA LEU A 195 4.59 -20.64 3.79
C LEU A 195 5.47 -21.49 4.72
N VAL A 196 4.86 -22.39 5.48
CA VAL A 196 5.55 -23.31 6.40
C VAL A 196 6.53 -24.23 5.68
N LYS A 197 6.19 -24.66 4.47
CA LYS A 197 7.02 -25.56 3.66
C LYS A 197 8.12 -24.85 2.88
N ASP A 198 8.09 -23.53 2.75
CA ASP A 198 9.13 -22.80 2.02
C ASP A 198 10.38 -22.63 2.89
N PRO A 199 11.49 -23.34 2.59
CA PRO A 199 12.67 -23.33 3.45
C PRO A 199 13.34 -21.95 3.52
N ARG A 200 13.10 -21.09 2.53
CA ARG A 200 13.70 -19.76 2.48
C ARG A 200 13.16 -18.85 3.58
N VAL A 201 11.90 -19.04 3.99
CA VAL A 201 11.25 -18.27 5.06
C VAL A 201 11.89 -18.58 6.41
N ALA A 202 12.11 -19.86 6.71
CA ALA A 202 12.81 -20.26 7.93
C ALA A 202 14.28 -19.83 7.91
N SER A 203 14.95 -19.92 6.76
CA SER A 203 16.34 -19.49 6.59
C SER A 203 16.51 -18.00 6.88
N VAL A 204 15.68 -17.14 6.29
CA VAL A 204 15.77 -15.68 6.53
C VAL A 204 15.48 -15.34 7.98
N CYS A 205 14.55 -16.05 8.64
CA CYS A 205 14.33 -15.88 10.08
C CYS A 205 15.58 -16.24 10.89
N LEU A 206 16.22 -17.36 10.58
CA LEU A 206 17.45 -17.78 11.24
C LEU A 206 18.56 -16.74 11.07
N ASP A 207 18.81 -16.29 9.83
CA ASP A 207 19.85 -15.31 9.51
C ASP A 207 19.67 -14.01 10.31
N VAL A 208 18.42 -13.53 10.43
CA VAL A 208 18.10 -12.33 11.22
C VAL A 208 18.28 -12.59 12.72
N LEU A 209 17.81 -13.73 13.23
CA LEU A 209 17.93 -14.07 14.65
C LEU A 209 19.38 -14.25 15.11
N MET A 210 20.24 -14.82 14.26
CA MET A 210 21.68 -14.98 14.55
C MET A 210 22.40 -13.65 14.75
N ASN A 211 21.92 -12.57 14.12
CA ASN A 211 22.47 -11.23 14.31
C ASN A 211 22.01 -10.54 15.62
N LYS A 212 21.05 -11.13 16.34
CA LYS A 212 20.50 -10.69 17.65
C LYS A 212 19.99 -9.24 17.71
N ARG A 213 19.88 -8.54 16.60
CA ARG A 213 19.32 -7.18 16.49
C ARG A 213 18.07 -7.21 15.62
N ASP A 214 17.13 -6.32 15.93
CA ASP A 214 15.92 -6.10 15.14
C ASP A 214 15.12 -7.38 14.85
N CYS A 215 15.12 -8.29 15.82
CA CYS A 215 14.58 -9.63 15.67
C CYS A 215 13.06 -9.73 15.85
N VAL A 216 12.36 -8.63 16.16
CA VAL A 216 10.92 -8.65 16.48
C VAL A 216 10.11 -9.27 15.35
N HIS A 217 10.38 -8.88 14.10
CA HIS A 217 9.62 -9.37 12.95
C HIS A 217 9.98 -10.82 12.59
N ALA A 218 11.26 -11.21 12.74
CA ALA A 218 11.70 -12.58 12.57
C ALA A 218 11.08 -13.52 13.64
N LEU A 219 11.08 -13.10 14.91
CA LEU A 219 10.43 -13.84 16.01
C LEU A 219 8.92 -13.98 15.77
N ASN A 220 8.26 -12.93 15.30
CA ASN A 220 6.84 -13.00 14.97
C ASN A 220 6.56 -13.96 13.81
N MET A 221 7.40 -13.93 12.76
CA MET A 221 7.30 -14.89 11.65
C MET A 221 7.51 -16.32 12.13
N VAL A 222 8.54 -16.58 12.94
CA VAL A 222 8.79 -17.91 13.53
C VAL A 222 7.60 -18.36 14.38
N LEU A 223 7.03 -17.47 15.20
CA LEU A 223 5.86 -17.80 16.01
C LEU A 223 4.67 -18.23 15.14
N ASP A 224 4.42 -17.52 14.05
CA ASP A 224 3.38 -17.88 13.09
C ASP A 224 3.68 -19.24 12.44
N LEU A 225 4.92 -19.51 12.02
CA LEU A 225 5.32 -20.81 11.47
C LEU A 225 5.06 -21.96 12.47
N LEU A 226 5.52 -21.82 13.71
CA LEU A 226 5.35 -22.82 14.78
C LEU A 226 3.87 -23.10 15.04
N CYS A 227 3.04 -22.05 15.10
CA CYS A 227 1.59 -22.16 15.29
C CYS A 227 0.89 -22.92 14.15
N HIS A 228 1.54 -23.06 13.00
CA HIS A 228 1.04 -23.78 11.82
C HIS A 228 1.76 -25.11 11.56
N GLY A 229 2.43 -25.67 12.57
CA GLY A 229 3.03 -27.00 12.53
C GLY A 229 4.44 -27.06 11.94
N TYR A 230 5.13 -25.93 11.86
CA TYR A 230 6.54 -25.92 11.47
C TYR A 230 7.40 -26.60 12.55
N GLU A 231 8.23 -27.57 12.13
CA GLU A 231 9.24 -28.18 12.99
C GLU A 231 10.58 -27.46 12.78
N PRO A 232 11.08 -26.73 13.80
CA PRO A 232 12.28 -25.92 13.67
C PRO A 232 13.55 -26.78 13.64
N SER A 233 14.54 -26.33 12.87
CA SER A 233 15.88 -26.93 12.93
C SER A 233 16.54 -26.66 14.28
N LYS A 234 17.48 -27.54 14.67
CA LYS A 234 18.25 -27.36 15.91
C LYS A 234 19.00 -26.02 15.96
N THR A 235 19.45 -25.53 14.81
CA THR A 235 20.13 -24.23 14.70
C THR A 235 19.17 -23.08 15.01
N LEU A 236 17.94 -23.14 14.53
CA LEU A 236 16.91 -22.13 14.82
C LEU A 236 16.49 -22.16 16.30
N GLU A 237 16.31 -23.35 16.87
CA GLU A 237 16.07 -23.49 18.32
C GLU A 237 17.20 -22.86 19.14
N ASN A 238 18.46 -23.15 18.79
CA ASN A 238 19.62 -22.61 19.49
C ASN A 238 19.69 -21.07 19.39
N ALA A 239 19.28 -20.49 18.25
CA ALA A 239 19.23 -19.04 18.06
C ALA A 239 18.16 -18.40 18.98
N ILE A 240 17.00 -19.04 19.12
CA ILE A 240 15.94 -18.60 20.04
C ILE A 240 16.40 -18.75 21.49
N ASP A 241 17.01 -19.88 21.84
CA ASP A 241 17.54 -20.14 23.19
C ASP A 241 18.57 -19.09 23.61
N ALA A 242 19.44 -18.66 22.68
CA ALA A 242 20.39 -17.59 22.91
C ALA A 242 19.69 -16.25 23.24
N LEU A 243 18.57 -15.93 22.60
CA LEU A 243 17.76 -14.74 22.91
C LEU A 243 17.01 -14.88 24.24
N CYS A 244 16.56 -16.09 24.58
CA CYS A 244 15.94 -16.39 25.87
C CYS A 244 16.91 -16.17 27.03
N LEU A 245 18.15 -16.63 26.89
CA LEU A 245 19.22 -16.40 27.87
C LEU A 245 19.47 -14.90 28.07
N ASP A 246 19.59 -14.15 26.97
CA ASP A 246 19.77 -12.69 27.02
C ASP A 246 18.57 -11.97 27.68
N SER A 247 17.37 -12.57 27.62
CA SER A 247 16.11 -12.00 28.11
C SER A 247 15.67 -12.53 29.49
N GLY A 248 16.38 -13.51 30.08
CA GLY A 248 16.01 -14.15 31.34
C GLY A 248 14.73 -15.00 31.30
N VAL A 249 14.40 -15.58 30.14
CA VAL A 249 13.18 -16.39 29.93
C VAL A 249 13.44 -17.87 30.26
N SER A 250 12.53 -18.52 30.98
CA SER A 250 12.66 -19.92 31.44
C SER A 250 11.48 -20.83 31.04
N ASP A 251 10.68 -20.45 30.04
CA ASP A 251 9.54 -21.26 29.59
C ASP A 251 9.98 -22.57 28.92
N SER A 252 9.16 -23.63 29.02
CA SER A 252 9.48 -24.94 28.46
C SER A 252 9.08 -25.10 26.99
N GLY A 253 7.95 -24.50 26.56
CA GLY A 253 7.50 -24.58 25.17
C GLY A 253 8.24 -23.61 24.27
N LEU A 254 8.59 -24.00 23.04
CA LEU A 254 9.27 -23.10 22.11
C LEU A 254 8.42 -21.88 21.73
N THR A 255 7.13 -22.08 21.48
CA THR A 255 6.17 -20.99 21.20
C THR A 255 6.04 -20.02 22.38
N GLU A 256 6.01 -20.55 23.60
CA GLU A 256 6.00 -19.76 24.84
C GLU A 256 7.28 -18.94 25.01
N ARG A 257 8.44 -19.55 24.78
CA ARG A 257 9.75 -18.90 24.81
C ARG A 257 9.81 -17.72 23.84
N VAL A 258 9.37 -17.92 22.58
CA VAL A 258 9.31 -16.86 21.57
C VAL A 258 8.40 -15.71 22.03
N CYS A 259 7.20 -16.01 22.54
CA CYS A 259 6.29 -14.99 23.07
C CYS A 259 6.88 -14.21 24.25
N SER A 260 7.63 -14.88 25.14
CA SER A 260 8.28 -14.25 26.28
C SER A 260 9.44 -13.36 25.87
N VAL A 261 10.26 -13.78 24.89
CA VAL A 261 11.28 -12.91 24.30
C VAL A 261 10.63 -11.67 23.67
N LEU A 262 9.54 -11.84 22.91
CA LEU A 262 8.78 -10.74 22.30
C LEU A 262 8.23 -9.74 23.33
N GLN A 263 7.83 -10.17 24.53
CA GLN A 263 7.45 -9.25 25.61
C GLN A 263 8.61 -8.32 26.04
N VAL A 264 9.85 -8.81 25.97
CA VAL A 264 11.04 -8.05 26.37
C VAL A 264 11.50 -7.11 25.26
N VAL A 265 11.54 -7.59 24.01
CA VAL A 265 12.06 -6.83 22.86
C VAL A 265 11.03 -5.90 22.20
N ASP A 266 9.72 -6.15 22.39
CA ASP A 266 8.63 -5.36 21.82
C ASP A 266 7.65 -4.91 22.92
N ARG A 267 8.20 -4.13 23.85
CA ARG A 267 7.53 -3.72 25.10
C ARG A 267 6.19 -3.01 24.88
N MET A 268 6.06 -2.26 23.78
CA MET A 268 4.81 -1.59 23.42
C MET A 268 3.64 -2.57 23.24
N ARG A 269 3.93 -3.80 22.77
CA ARG A 269 2.95 -4.86 22.57
C ARG A 269 3.02 -5.97 23.64
N THR A 270 3.58 -5.69 24.82
CA THR A 270 3.69 -6.68 25.92
C THR A 270 2.36 -7.38 26.22
N ASN A 271 1.26 -6.63 26.31
CA ASN A 271 -0.05 -7.21 26.60
C ASN A 271 -0.56 -8.12 25.47
N TYR A 272 -0.26 -7.76 24.22
CA TYR A 272 -0.56 -8.61 23.07
C TYR A 272 0.25 -9.90 23.12
N TRP A 273 1.55 -9.85 23.44
CA TRP A 273 2.39 -11.05 23.55
C TRP A 273 2.03 -11.95 24.74
N LYS A 274 1.60 -11.35 25.87
CA LYS A 274 1.03 -12.11 27.01
C LYS A 274 -0.25 -12.86 26.60
N TRP A 275 -1.15 -12.16 25.94
CA TRP A 275 -2.36 -12.78 25.40
C TRP A 275 -2.01 -13.86 24.38
N ARG A 276 -1.10 -13.59 23.45
CA ARG A 276 -0.68 -14.54 22.41
C ARG A 276 -0.11 -15.81 23.05
N LYS A 277 0.77 -15.68 24.05
CA LYS A 277 1.31 -16.80 24.84
C LYS A 277 0.21 -17.66 25.47
N SER A 278 -0.92 -17.08 25.88
CA SER A 278 -2.02 -17.83 26.48
C SER A 278 -2.89 -18.62 25.49
N VAL A 279 -2.74 -18.38 24.19
CA VAL A 279 -3.58 -18.98 23.13
C VAL A 279 -2.78 -19.77 22.08
N VAL A 280 -1.45 -19.79 22.17
CA VAL A 280 -0.64 -20.60 21.25
C VAL A 280 -0.88 -22.09 21.53
N PRO A 281 -0.87 -22.94 20.49
CA PRO A 281 -0.92 -24.39 20.69
C PRO A 281 0.27 -24.83 21.57
N VAL A 282 -0.02 -25.72 22.53
CA VAL A 282 0.98 -26.42 23.35
C VAL A 282 1.62 -27.52 22.52
#